data_AF-A0A1I2SSW6-F1
#
_entry.id   AF-A0A1I2SSW6-F1
#
_cell.length_a   1.000
_cell.length_b   1.000
_cell.length_c   1.000
_cell.angle_alpha   90.00
_cell.angle_beta   90.00
_cell.angle_gamma   90.00
#
_symmetry.space_group_name_H-M   'P 1'
#
loop_
_entity.id
_entity.type
_entity.pdbx_description
1 polymer ?
#
loop_
_entity_poly.entity_id
_entity_poly.type
_entity_poly.pdbx_seq_one_letter_code
_entity_poly.pdbx_strand_id
1 'polypeptide(L)'
;MLEKELVHFRVPLPNRPPNVMPSRAPTMLMDDDNIFRWVFQGIQGALLMHPQALIECTHNDRIRNIFKELLFSELEMLASTIKYGKLKGWLNPALHYGMLRT
;
A
#
# COMPACT_ATOMS: atom_id res chain seq x y z
N MET A 1 5.06 -14.62 -3.22
CA MET A 1 4.08 -14.91 -4.29
C MET A 1 4.62 -14.45 -5.64
N LEU A 2 4.97 -13.17 -5.80
CA LEU A 2 5.51 -12.62 -7.06
C LEU A 2 6.88 -13.18 -7.47
N GLU A 3 7.80 -13.43 -6.53
CA GLU A 3 9.13 -13.98 -6.84
C GLU A 3 9.04 -15.34 -7.56
N LYS A 4 8.02 -16.15 -7.23
CA LYS A 4 7.77 -17.45 -7.88
C LYS A 4 7.36 -17.28 -9.34
N GLU A 5 6.57 -16.25 -9.64
CA GLU A 5 6.16 -15.92 -11.01
C GLU A 5 7.34 -15.41 -11.84
N LEU A 6 8.18 -14.55 -11.27
CA LEU A 6 9.38 -14.04 -11.95
C LEU A 6 10.32 -15.18 -12.35
N VAL A 7 10.55 -16.14 -11.45
CA VAL A 7 11.34 -17.35 -11.75
C VAL A 7 10.66 -18.20 -12.83
N HIS A 8 9.33 -18.35 -12.79
CA HIS A 8 8.58 -19.12 -13.77
C HIS A 8 8.69 -18.53 -15.19
N PHE A 9 8.59 -17.21 -15.32
CA PHE A 9 8.75 -16.50 -16.60
C PHE A 9 10.22 -16.19 -16.94
N ARG A 10 11.18 -16.65 -16.14
CA ARG A 10 12.62 -16.40 -16.30
C ARG A 10 12.98 -14.91 -16.37
N VAL A 11 12.25 -14.09 -15.61
CA VAL A 11 12.54 -12.67 -15.43
C VAL A 11 13.56 -12.51 -14.30
N PRO A 12 14.63 -11.72 -14.47
CA PRO A 12 15.62 -11.51 -13.42
C PRO A 12 14.99 -10.83 -12.20
N LEU A 13 15.34 -11.33 -11.01
CA LEU A 13 14.91 -10.74 -9.75
C LEU A 13 15.71 -9.46 -9.46
N PRO A 14 15.07 -8.42 -8.87
CA PRO A 14 15.79 -7.26 -8.40
C PRO A 14 16.72 -7.63 -7.23
N ASN A 15 17.81 -6.86 -7.06
CA ASN A 15 18.74 -7.07 -5.97
C ASN A 15 18.03 -6.87 -4.62
N ARG A 16 18.12 -7.86 -3.74
CA ARG A 16 17.59 -7.77 -2.38
C ARG A 16 18.42 -6.78 -1.56
N PRO A 17 17.79 -5.91 -0.75
CA PRO A 17 18.54 -5.08 0.19
C PRO A 17 19.33 -5.94 1.19
N PRO A 18 20.47 -5.44 1.70
CA PRO A 18 21.33 -6.18 2.62
C PRO A 18 20.57 -6.55 3.90
N ASN A 19 20.78 -7.79 4.38
CA ASN A 19 20.11 -8.29 5.58
C ASN A 19 20.59 -7.59 6.87
N VAL A 20 21.80 -7.03 6.85
CA VAL A 20 22.39 -6.32 7.98
C VAL A 20 22.53 -4.85 7.59
N MET A 21 21.69 -4.01 8.18
CA MET A 21 21.88 -2.57 8.13
C MET A 21 22.70 -2.15 9.36
N PRO A 22 23.75 -1.31 9.20
CA PRO A 22 24.46 -0.76 10.36
C PRO A 22 23.47 0.04 11.22
N SER A 23 23.62 -0.06 12.55
CA SER A 23 22.83 0.73 13.51
C SER A 23 22.88 2.21 13.13
N ARG A 24 21.79 2.76 12.58
CA ARG A 24 21.73 4.14 12.10
C ARG A 24 20.66 4.96 12.82
N ALA A 25 21.15 6.09 13.32
CA ALA A 25 20.48 7.31 13.76
C ALA A 25 19.50 7.20 14.95
N PRO A 26 19.45 8.21 15.84
CA PRO A 26 18.52 8.22 16.97
C PRO A 26 17.08 8.14 16.46
N THR A 27 16.31 7.19 16.99
CA THR A 27 14.88 6.89 16.71
C THR A 27 13.92 8.06 17.00
N MET A 28 14.43 9.24 17.32
CA MET A 28 13.71 10.35 17.95
C MET A 28 12.87 11.22 17.00
N LEU A 29 12.80 10.92 15.71
CA LEU A 29 12.20 11.82 14.70
C LEU A 29 10.93 11.29 14.01
N MET A 30 10.40 10.15 14.43
CA MET A 30 9.27 9.53 13.74
C MET A 30 8.13 9.20 14.69
N ASP A 31 7.15 10.10 14.75
CA ASP A 31 5.93 9.93 15.55
C ASP A 31 4.99 8.87 14.94
N ASP A 32 4.16 8.27 15.79
CA ASP A 32 3.16 7.27 15.39
C ASP A 32 2.16 7.80 14.35
N ASP A 33 1.78 9.09 14.40
CA ASP A 33 0.95 9.73 13.36
C ASP A 33 1.69 9.76 12.01
N ASN A 34 2.99 10.08 12.02
CA ASN A 34 3.80 10.07 10.80
C ASN A 34 3.95 8.66 10.22
N ILE A 35 4.18 7.65 11.07
CA ILE A 35 4.19 6.23 10.68
C ILE A 35 2.85 5.87 10.04
N PHE A 36 1.73 6.19 10.70
CA PHE A 36 0.39 5.91 10.21
C PHE A 36 0.15 6.54 8.83
N ARG A 37 0.50 7.83 8.66
CA ARG A 37 0.32 8.55 7.39
C ARG A 37 1.13 7.92 6.26
N TRP A 38 2.38 7.54 6.52
CA TRP A 38 3.22 6.91 5.49
C TRP A 38 2.66 5.55 5.07
N VAL A 39 2.23 4.74 6.03
CA VAL A 39 1.59 3.45 5.74
C VAL A 39 0.28 3.64 4.99
N PHE A 40 -0.55 4.58 5.44
CA PHE A 40 -1.84 4.89 4.81
C PHE A 40 -1.67 5.36 3.36
N GLN A 41 -0.70 6.24 3.10
CA GLN A 41 -0.35 6.68 1.74
C GLN A 41 0.18 5.52 0.89
N GLY A 42 0.98 4.62 1.46
CA GLY A 42 1.46 3.42 0.79
C GLY A 42 0.30 2.52 0.32
N ILE A 43 -0.69 2.28 1.20
CA ILE A 43 -1.89 1.51 0.88
C ILE A 43 -2.68 2.19 -0.25
N GLN A 44 -2.87 3.51 -0.19
CA GLN A 44 -3.57 4.26 -1.25
C GLN A 44 -2.84 4.19 -2.59
N GLY A 45 -1.51 4.26 -2.60
CA GLY A 45 -0.71 4.11 -3.81
C GLY A 45 -0.85 2.72 -4.42
N ALA A 46 -0.83 1.68 -3.59
CA ALA A 46 -0.99 0.31 -4.06
C ALA A 46 -2.41 0.03 -4.60
N LEU A 47 -3.44 0.60 -3.96
CA LEU A 47 -4.81 0.59 -4.45
C LEU A 47 -5.00 1.27 -5.81
N LEU A 48 -4.11 2.16 -6.23
CA LEU A 48 -4.12 2.71 -7.59
C LEU A 48 -3.41 1.78 -8.57
N MET A 49 -2.28 1.20 -8.17
CA MET A 49 -1.45 0.34 -9.01
C MET A 49 -2.08 -1.02 -9.31
N HIS A 50 -2.67 -1.69 -8.32
CA HIS A 50 -3.20 -3.05 -8.49
C HIS A 50 -4.41 -3.17 -9.42
N PRO A 51 -5.42 -2.27 -9.40
CA PRO A 51 -6.48 -2.26 -10.40
C PRO A 51 -5.96 -2.01 -11.80
N GLN A 52 -4.99 -1.09 -11.96
CA GLN A 52 -4.39 -0.81 -13.25
C GLN A 52 -3.69 -2.06 -13.80
N ALA A 53 -2.84 -2.71 -12.99
CA ALA A 53 -2.18 -3.96 -13.37
C ALA A 53 -3.19 -5.07 -13.69
N LEU A 54 -4.32 -5.14 -12.97
CA LEU A 54 -5.40 -6.09 -13.23
C LEU A 54 -6.04 -5.87 -14.62
N ILE A 55 -6.28 -4.61 -15.00
CA ILE A 55 -6.86 -4.25 -16.30
C ILE A 55 -5.89 -4.54 -17.44
N GLU A 56 -4.60 -4.24 -17.25
CA GLU A 56 -3.55 -4.48 -18.26
C GLU A 56 -3.29 -5.98 -18.49
N CYS A 57 -3.47 -6.82 -17.47
CA CYS A 57 -3.30 -8.27 -17.53
C CYS A 57 -4.47 -8.99 -18.22
N THR A 58 -4.61 -8.78 -19.52
CA THR A 58 -5.67 -9.37 -20.36
C THR A 58 -5.38 -10.79 -20.82
N HIS A 59 -4.11 -11.15 -21.05
CA HIS A 59 -3.72 -12.39 -21.71
C HIS A 59 -3.36 -13.54 -20.75
N ASN A 60 -3.03 -13.23 -19.49
CA ASN A 60 -2.54 -14.20 -18.53
C ASN A 60 -3.42 -14.23 -17.28
N ASP A 61 -4.32 -15.22 -17.24
CA ASP A 61 -5.23 -15.45 -16.11
C ASP A 61 -4.51 -15.68 -14.78
N ARG A 62 -3.33 -16.32 -14.82
CA ARG A 62 -2.55 -16.60 -13.61
C ARG A 62 -2.09 -15.32 -12.97
N ILE A 63 -1.45 -14.43 -13.73
CA ILE A 63 -0.99 -13.12 -13.25
C ILE A 63 -2.18 -12.24 -12.85
N ARG A 64 -3.27 -12.26 -13.63
CA ARG A 64 -4.48 -11.50 -13.33
C ARG A 64 -5.07 -11.87 -11.96
N ASN A 65 -5.11 -13.16 -11.62
CA ASN A 65 -5.62 -13.61 -10.33
C ASN A 65 -4.77 -13.11 -9.15
N ILE A 66 -3.44 -13.02 -9.33
CA ILE A 66 -2.54 -12.47 -8.29
C ILE A 66 -2.89 -11.01 -7.99
N PHE A 67 -3.00 -10.17 -9.02
CA PHE A 67 -3.35 -8.76 -8.83
C PHE A 67 -4.76 -8.58 -8.28
N LYS A 68 -5.69 -9.47 -8.64
CA LYS A 68 -7.04 -9.50 -8.08
C LYS A 68 -6.99 -9.75 -6.56
N GLU A 69 -6.26 -10.77 -6.13
CA GLU A 69 -6.12 -11.11 -4.70
C GLU A 69 -5.45 -9.98 -3.91
N LEU A 70 -4.38 -9.40 -4.47
CA LEU A 70 -3.69 -8.25 -3.86
C LEU A 70 -4.63 -7.05 -3.69
N LEU A 71 -5.41 -6.72 -4.73
CA LEU A 71 -6.38 -5.62 -4.67
C LEU A 71 -7.42 -5.81 -3.57
N PHE A 72 -8.01 -7.00 -3.46
CA PHE A 72 -9.02 -7.27 -2.42
C PHE A 72 -8.40 -7.22 -1.02
N SER A 73 -7.20 -7.78 -0.84
CA SER A 73 -6.49 -7.71 0.43
C SER A 73 -6.19 -6.25 0.83
N GLU A 74 -5.84 -5.40 -0.13
CA GLU A 74 -5.60 -3.99 0.13
C GLU A 74 -6.85 -3.20 0.47
N LEU A 75 -7.98 -3.51 -0.15
CA LEU A 75 -9.26 -2.91 0.22
C LEU A 75 -9.63 -3.23 1.67
N GLU A 76 -9.39 -4.47 2.12
CA GLU A 76 -9.60 -4.87 3.51
C GLU A 76 -8.64 -4.16 4.48
N MET A 77 -7.37 -4.05 4.09
CA MET A 77 -6.37 -3.30 4.85
C MET A 77 -6.72 -1.81 4.95
N LEU A 78 -7.16 -1.19 3.85
CA LEU A 78 -7.61 0.20 3.84
C LEU A 78 -8.78 0.39 4.78
N ALA A 79 -9.81 -0.46 4.70
CA ALA A 79 -10.99 -0.36 5.56
C ALA A 79 -10.62 -0.44 7.05
N SER A 80 -9.69 -1.33 7.39
CA SER A 80 -9.18 -1.50 8.75
C SER A 80 -8.34 -0.31 9.21
N THR A 81 -7.47 0.20 8.33
CA THR A 81 -6.60 1.36 8.60
C THR A 81 -7.42 2.64 8.77
N ILE A 82 -8.49 2.83 8.00
CA ILE A 82 -9.42 3.96 8.17
C ILE A 82 -10.11 3.89 9.54
N LYS A 83 -10.60 2.71 9.96
CA LYS A 83 -11.21 2.54 11.28
C LYS A 83 -10.23 2.90 12.40
N TYR A 84 -8.98 2.45 12.27
CA TYR A 84 -7.92 2.75 13.22
C TYR A 84 -7.58 4.25 13.26
N GLY A 85 -7.40 4.87 12.10
CA GLY A 85 -7.14 6.32 11.99
C GLY A 85 -8.27 7.18 12.55
N LYS A 86 -9.54 6.75 12.40
CA LYS A 86 -10.70 7.44 13.00
C LYS A 86 -10.67 7.37 14.52
N LEU A 87 -10.36 6.19 15.07
CA LEU A 87 -10.28 5.98 16.51
C LEU A 87 -9.18 6.82 17.16
N LYS A 88 -8.05 7.02 16.47
CA LYS A 88 -6.92 7.81 16.96
C LYS A 88 -7.02 9.32 16.65
N GLY A 89 -7.92 9.73 15.77
CA GLY A 89 -8.04 11.12 15.33
C GLY A 89 -6.94 11.58 14.37
N TRP A 90 -6.24 10.64 13.74
CA TRP A 90 -5.11 10.93 12.82
C TRP A 90 -5.56 11.16 11.37
N LEU A 91 -6.83 10.87 11.06
CA LEU A 91 -7.41 11.20 9.76
C LEU A 91 -7.82 12.67 9.72
N ASN A 92 -7.26 13.40 8.77
CA ASN A 92 -7.68 14.78 8.51
C ASN A 92 -9.16 14.79 8.09
N PRO A 93 -10.00 15.62 8.72
CA PRO A 93 -11.39 15.76 8.31
C PRO A 93 -11.44 16.33 6.89
N ALA A 94 -12.26 15.72 6.04
CA ALA A 94 -12.56 16.29 4.73
C ALA A 94 -13.32 17.62 4.90
N LEU A 95 -13.14 18.53 3.94
CA LEU A 95 -13.94 19.76 3.89
C LEU A 95 -15.43 19.40 3.77
N HIS A 96 -16.24 19.99 4.65
CA HIS A 96 -17.68 19.79 4.62
C HIS A 96 -18.29 20.78 3.63
N TYR A 97 -18.97 20.28 2.60
CA TYR A 97 -19.56 21.09 1.52
C TYR A 97 -20.50 22.20 2.02
N GLY A 98 -21.09 22.07 3.21
CA GLY A 98 -21.99 23.06 3.81
C GLY A 98 -21.33 24.30 4.44
N MET A 99 -20.01 24.29 4.72
CA MET A 99 -19.33 25.43 5.38
C MET A 99 -18.84 26.51 4.42
N LEU A 100 -18.94 26.30 3.10
CA LEU A 100 -18.48 27.26 2.08
C LEU A 100 -19.57 28.26 1.64
N ARG A 101 -20.71 28.33 2.37
CA ARG A 101 -21.88 29.16 2.02
C ARG A 101 -22.26 30.21 3.09
N THR A 102 -21.35 30.57 3.98
CA THR A 102 -21.51 31.69 4.93
C THR A 102 -20.51 32.79 4.61
#